data_AF-A0A923EKU9-F1
#
_entry.id   AF-A0A923EKU9-F1
#
_cell.length_a   1.000
_cell.length_b   1.000
_cell.length_c   1.000
_cell.angle_alpha   90.00
_cell.angle_beta   90.00
_cell.angle_gamma   90.00
#
_symmetry.space_group_name_H-M   'P 1'
#
loop_
_entity.id
_entity.type
_entity.pdbx_description
1 polymer ?
#
loop_
_entity_poly.entity_id
_entity_poly.type
_entity_poly.pdbx_seq_one_letter_code
_entity_poly.pdbx_strand_id
1 'polypeptide(L)'
;MTKIIENNNLPSDHHEATLENGSLVMKPYCACGNALNEDYFCEKCHRKCHCNQIICNDEAVLELVKNYIRKSSQFSAFKVKLASDI
;
A
#
# COMPACT_ATOMS: atom_id res chain seq x y z
N MET A 1 26.00 17.79 -17.66
CA MET A 1 24.58 17.44 -17.82
C MET A 1 24.31 16.18 -17.03
N THR A 2 23.92 16.33 -15.77
CA THR A 2 23.67 15.20 -14.86
C THR A 2 22.28 14.68 -15.17
N LYS A 3 22.17 13.44 -15.66
CA LYS A 3 20.90 12.78 -15.96
C LYS A 3 20.08 12.69 -14.67
N ILE A 4 19.04 13.50 -14.56
CA ILE A 4 18.00 13.36 -13.55
C ILE A 4 17.29 12.07 -13.92
N ILE A 5 17.59 10.99 -13.21
CA ILE A 5 16.79 9.77 -13.29
C ILE A 5 15.54 10.08 -12.48
N GLU A 6 14.53 10.66 -13.13
CA GLU A 6 13.16 10.77 -12.61
C GLU A 6 12.50 9.37 -12.62
N ASN A 7 13.09 8.42 -11.89
CA ASN A 7 12.35 7.23 -11.48
C ASN A 7 11.94 7.44 -10.03
N ASN A 8 10.86 8.20 -9.84
CA ASN A 8 10.08 8.26 -8.60
C ASN A 8 9.37 6.90 -8.32
N ASN A 9 10.08 5.79 -8.50
CA ASN A 9 9.72 4.44 -8.09
C ASN A 9 10.50 4.10 -6.80
N LEU A 10 10.59 5.06 -5.88
CA LEU A 10 10.97 4.72 -4.52
C LEU A 10 9.82 3.88 -3.97
N PRO A 11 10.06 2.59 -3.67
CA PRO A 11 9.04 1.77 -3.06
C PRO A 11 8.62 2.49 -1.78
N SER A 12 7.37 2.93 -1.72
CA SER A 12 6.81 3.57 -0.54
C SER A 12 6.21 2.50 0.34
N ASP A 13 6.05 2.80 1.62
CA ASP A 13 5.29 1.96 2.53
C ASP A 13 3.84 1.87 2.04
N HIS A 14 3.37 0.64 1.88
CA HIS A 14 2.05 0.36 1.31
C HIS A 14 1.38 -0.81 2.00
N HIS A 15 0.07 -0.89 1.90
CA HIS A 15 -0.71 -2.05 2.27
C HIS A 15 -1.05 -2.83 1.02
N GLU A 16 -0.68 -4.09 0.96
CA GLU A 16 -1.19 -4.99 -0.07
C GLU A 16 -2.60 -5.44 0.34
N ALA A 17 -3.59 -5.10 -0.48
CA ALA A 17 -4.96 -5.52 -0.31
C ALA A 17 -5.26 -6.67 -1.27
N THR A 18 -5.68 -7.80 -0.72
CA THR A 18 -6.04 -9.02 -1.44
C THR A 18 -7.38 -9.55 -0.95
N LEU A 19 -8.11 -10.25 -1.83
CA LEU A 19 -9.33 -10.96 -1.47
C LEU A 19 -8.96 -12.42 -1.19
N GLU A 20 -8.88 -12.80 0.08
CA GLU A 20 -8.70 -14.20 0.47
C GLU A 20 -10.02 -14.73 1.06
N ASN A 21 -10.56 -15.81 0.50
CA ASN A 21 -11.83 -16.44 0.94
C ASN A 21 -13.03 -15.48 1.02
N GLY A 22 -13.12 -14.51 0.10
CA GLY A 22 -14.19 -13.51 0.08
C GLY A 22 -14.06 -12.40 1.14
N SER A 23 -12.98 -12.40 1.92
CA SER A 23 -12.66 -11.35 2.88
C SER A 23 -11.52 -10.48 2.37
N LEU A 24 -11.64 -9.17 2.56
CA LEU A 24 -10.59 -8.22 2.24
C LEU A 24 -9.48 -8.34 3.30
N VAL A 25 -8.30 -8.79 2.88
CA VAL A 25 -7.10 -8.89 3.71
C VAL A 25 -6.14 -7.78 3.31
N MET A 26 -5.63 -7.03 4.29
CA MET A 26 -4.66 -5.94 4.06
C MET A 26 -3.38 -6.25 4.82
N LYS A 27 -2.27 -6.44 4.10
CA LYS A 27 -0.96 -6.78 4.66
C LYS A 27 -0.02 -5.58 4.52
N PRO A 28 0.54 -5.03 5.61
CA PRO A 28 1.42 -3.87 5.53
C PRO A 28 2.83 -4.27 5.08
N TYR A 29 3.38 -3.54 4.12
CA TYR A 29 4.72 -3.72 3.59
C TYR A 29 5.52 -2.43 3.67
N CYS A 30 6.78 -2.58 4.05
CA CYS A 30 7.76 -1.52 4.04
C CYS A 30 8.17 -1.20 2.60
N ALA A 31 8.59 0.04 2.38
CA ALA A 31 9.42 0.46 1.26
C ALA A 31 10.53 -0.55 0.88
N CYS A 32 11.15 -1.23 1.83
CA CYS A 32 12.21 -2.19 1.52
C CYS A 32 11.70 -3.56 1.00
N GLY A 33 10.38 -3.74 0.86
CA GLY A 33 9.75 -5.02 0.50
C GLY A 33 9.56 -5.98 1.67
N ASN A 34 9.93 -5.59 2.90
CA ASN A 34 9.70 -6.41 4.10
C ASN A 34 8.26 -6.24 4.59
N ALA A 35 7.60 -7.33 4.98
CA ALA A 35 6.34 -7.25 5.72
C ALA A 35 6.55 -6.49 7.03
N LEU A 36 5.60 -5.65 7.39
CA LEU A 36 5.61 -4.94 8.66
C LEU A 36 4.88 -5.76 9.71
N ASN A 37 5.33 -5.67 10.95
CA ASN A 37 4.65 -6.29 12.09
C ASN A 37 3.41 -5.46 12.48
N GLU A 38 2.64 -5.94 13.46
CA GLU A 38 1.39 -5.30 13.95
C GLU A 38 1.62 -3.85 14.41
N ASP A 39 2.83 -3.53 14.85
CA ASP A 39 3.26 -2.17 15.22
C ASP A 39 3.64 -1.27 14.04
N TYR A 40 3.47 -1.73 12.79
CA TYR A 40 3.97 -1.08 11.58
C TYR A 40 5.49 -0.83 11.63
N PHE A 41 6.21 -1.69 12.37
CA PHE A 41 7.66 -1.60 12.51
C PHE A 41 8.35 -2.51 11.50
N CYS A 42 9.32 -1.95 10.77
CA CYS A 42 10.16 -2.71 9.88
C CYS A 42 11.44 -3.13 10.60
N GLU A 43 11.60 -4.43 10.85
CA GLU A 43 12.82 -4.98 11.45
C GLU A 43 14.04 -4.84 10.54
N LYS A 44 13.87 -4.79 9.22
CA LYS A 44 15.00 -4.54 8.30
C LYS A 44 15.49 -3.09 8.31
N CYS A 45 14.56 -2.13 8.38
CA CYS A 45 14.89 -0.70 8.34
C CYS A 45 15.03 -0.08 9.74
N HIS A 46 14.69 -0.83 10.80
CA HIS A 46 14.65 -0.38 12.18
C HIS A 46 13.85 0.92 12.37
N ARG A 47 12.70 1.03 11.68
CA ARG A 47 11.86 2.23 11.72
C ARG A 47 10.37 1.89 11.68
N LYS A 48 9.55 2.80 12.20
CA LYS A 48 8.10 2.76 12.06
C LYS A 48 7.72 3.28 10.67
N CYS A 49 7.04 2.46 9.89
CA CYS A 49 6.58 2.79 8.54
C CYS A 49 5.16 3.36 8.58
N HIS A 50 4.86 4.24 7.63
CA HIS A 50 3.54 4.88 7.55
C HIS A 50 2.90 4.57 6.20
N CYS A 51 2.19 3.44 6.14
CA CYS A 51 1.62 2.94 4.89
C CYS A 51 0.37 3.75 4.47
N ASN A 52 0.56 4.90 3.83
CA ASN A 52 -0.54 5.70 3.28
C ASN A 52 -0.98 5.25 1.88
N GLN A 53 -0.30 4.26 1.30
CA GLN A 53 -0.67 3.65 0.03
C GLN A 53 -1.31 2.28 0.25
N ILE A 54 -2.26 1.93 -0.61
CA ILE A 54 -2.89 0.61 -0.67
C ILE A 54 -2.74 0.10 -2.10
N ILE A 55 -2.06 -1.04 -2.27
CA ILE A 55 -1.91 -1.74 -3.54
C ILE A 55 -2.93 -2.87 -3.58
N CYS A 56 -3.90 -2.76 -4.45
CA CYS A 56 -4.88 -3.80 -4.68
C CYS A 56 -4.36 -4.78 -5.72
N ASN A 57 -4.40 -6.07 -5.43
CA ASN A 57 -3.95 -7.08 -6.40
C ASN A 57 -4.92 -7.24 -7.58
N ASP A 58 -6.20 -6.90 -7.38
CA ASP A 58 -7.27 -7.13 -8.35
C ASP A 58 -8.23 -5.94 -8.42
N GLU A 59 -8.89 -5.75 -9.55
CA GLU A 59 -9.84 -4.64 -9.75
C GLU A 59 -11.03 -4.75 -8.79
N ALA A 60 -11.50 -5.98 -8.52
CA ALA A 60 -12.56 -6.22 -7.54
C ALA A 60 -12.18 -5.71 -6.15
N VAL A 61 -10.91 -5.89 -5.75
CA VAL A 61 -10.37 -5.39 -4.49
C VAL A 61 -10.29 -3.86 -4.51
N LEU A 62 -9.83 -3.29 -5.62
CA LEU A 62 -9.73 -1.84 -5.82
C LEU A 62 -11.09 -1.15 -5.66
N GLU A 63 -12.14 -1.69 -6.29
CA GLU A 63 -13.50 -1.15 -6.17
C GLU A 63 -14.03 -1.24 -4.75
N LEU A 64 -13.81 -2.36 -4.06
CA LEU A 64 -14.17 -2.52 -2.65
C LEU A 64 -13.48 -1.46 -1.77
N VAL A 65 -12.15 -1.35 -1.86
CA VAL A 65 -11.37 -0.39 -1.07
C VAL A 65 -11.79 1.04 -1.39
N LYS A 66 -11.98 1.40 -2.67
CA LYS A 66 -12.50 2.72 -3.07
C LYS A 66 -13.87 3.01 -2.46
N ASN A 67 -14.76 2.03 -2.43
CA ASN A 67 -16.08 2.17 -1.80
C ASN A 67 -15.95 2.40 -0.27
N TYR A 68 -15.05 1.69 0.41
CA TYR A 68 -14.74 1.91 1.83
C TYR A 68 -14.19 3.31 2.10
N ILE A 69 -13.22 3.76 1.29
CA ILE A 69 -12.63 5.10 1.43
C ILE A 69 -13.68 6.20 1.21
N ARG A 70 -14.56 6.03 0.22
CA ARG A 70 -15.67 6.98 -0.02
C ARG A 70 -16.65 7.04 1.14
N LYS A 71 -16.89 5.92 1.82
CA LYS A 71 -17.81 5.86 2.98
C LYS A 71 -17.19 6.42 4.26
N SER A 72 -15.87 6.40 4.38
CA SER A 72 -15.17 6.77 5.61
C SER A 72 -14.12 7.84 5.34
N SER A 73 -14.43 9.09 5.68
CA SER A 73 -13.54 10.25 5.51
C SER A 73 -12.17 10.10 6.18
N GLN A 74 -12.05 9.23 7.19
CA GLN A 74 -10.77 8.91 7.84
C GLN A 74 -9.76 8.25 6.89
N PHE A 75 -10.22 7.60 5.82
CA PHE A 75 -9.35 6.97 4.84
C PHE A 75 -9.12 7.83 3.58
N SER A 76 -9.62 9.07 3.56
CA SER A 76 -9.45 9.99 2.42
C SER A 76 -7.99 10.34 2.12
N ALA A 77 -7.10 10.22 3.10
CA ALA A 77 -5.66 10.39 2.94
C ALA A 77 -4.95 9.18 2.30
N PHE A 78 -5.63 8.04 2.16
CA PHE A 78 -5.04 6.84 1.57
C PHE A 78 -5.11 6.86 0.05
N LYS A 79 -4.00 6.56 -0.60
CA LYS A 79 -3.92 6.43 -2.06
C LYS A 79 -4.03 4.97 -2.44
N VAL A 80 -5.05 4.62 -3.23
CA VAL A 80 -5.23 3.25 -3.71
C VAL A 80 -4.75 3.14 -5.15
N LYS A 81 -3.96 2.11 -5.43
CA LYS A 81 -3.49 1.76 -6.77
C LYS A 81 -3.72 0.29 -7.04
N LEU A 82 -3.80 -0.07 -8.31
CA LEU A 82 -3.84 -1.46 -8.74
C LEU A 82 -2.39 -1.94 -8.96
N ALA A 83 -2.10 -3.18 -8.59
CA ALA A 83 -0.77 -3.78 -8.81
C ALA A 83 -0.36 -3.81 -10.28
N SER A 84 -1.32 -3.89 -11.20
CA SER A 84 -1.12 -3.84 -12.66
C SER A 84 -0.73 -2.46 -13.21
N ASP A 85 -0.72 -1.41 -12.38
CA ASP A 85 -0.40 -0.02 -12.75
C ASP A 85 1.05 0.37 -12.33
N ILE A 86 1.87 -0.60 -11.90
CA ILE A 86 3.27 -0.43 -11.45
C ILE A 86 4.26 -1.05 -12.45
#